data_AF-A0A3A8PHZ9-F1
#
_entry.id   AF-A0A3A8PHZ9-F1
#
_cell.length_a   1.000
_cell.length_b   1.000
_cell.length_c   1.000
_cell.angle_alpha   90.00
_cell.angle_beta   90.00
_cell.angle_gamma   90.00
#
_symmetry.space_group_name_H-M   'P 1'
#
loop_
_entity.id
_entity.type
_entity.pdbx_description
1 polymer ?
#
loop_
_entity_poly.entity_id
_entity_poly.type
_entity_poly.pdbx_seq_one_letter_code
_entity_poly.pdbx_strand_id
1 'polypeptide(L)'
;MISAGATPLRALVRFFLTSGLLTLVALASCRDPAAAAGTALYVTTEFEPALNLTQLRVSGTVAGGMDVPTTMLPETAERALQSGESFRVLLHDAADGAQATVRVEGLRDGAVLATGEATATVRDGYEVEVTVRLSSDPLPDGGTGDGGTPDAGPGTFCLGCRDGCCRDGVCADRTARTCGVGGVACSDCTEQKADTCTAQGTCACGNGPACGKNASLCFGGQCRCGLGNACGPGLACVSGQCRCDPSTCAGCCMNNACVIGTDKNECGKSGQACKKCDKKCNPDGSCD
;
A
#
# COMPACT_ATOMS: atom_id res chain seq x y z
N MET A 1 33.56 53.95 -85.24
CA MET A 1 32.19 53.65 -84.76
C MET A 1 32.33 52.89 -83.46
N ILE A 2 31.77 53.47 -82.37
CA ILE A 2 31.33 52.85 -81.09
C ILE A 2 32.46 52.19 -80.24
N SER A 3 32.98 52.87 -79.21
CA SER A 3 32.56 52.83 -77.77
C SER A 3 32.95 51.50 -77.09
N ALA A 4 33.53 51.38 -75.90
CA ALA A 4 33.67 52.20 -74.69
C ALA A 4 34.99 51.77 -73.95
N GLY A 5 35.65 52.60 -73.12
CA GLY A 5 35.38 52.82 -71.67
C GLY A 5 35.71 51.56 -70.83
N ALA A 6 36.56 51.53 -69.79
CA ALA A 6 36.90 52.52 -68.79
C ALA A 6 38.22 52.21 -68.04
N THR A 7 38.65 53.21 -67.27
CA THR A 7 39.86 53.45 -66.47
C THR A 7 40.17 52.50 -65.29
N PRO A 8 41.41 52.55 -64.77
CA PRO A 8 41.89 51.76 -63.64
C PRO A 8 41.66 52.50 -62.31
N LEU A 9 41.28 51.78 -61.25
CA LEU A 9 41.52 52.26 -59.88
C LEU A 9 42.10 51.12 -59.03
N ARG A 10 43.42 51.22 -58.87
CA ARG A 10 44.17 50.57 -57.81
C ARG A 10 43.74 51.13 -56.45
N ALA A 11 43.97 50.27 -55.46
CA ALA A 11 44.43 50.58 -54.11
C ALA A 11 43.39 50.52 -53.00
N LEU A 12 43.82 49.77 -51.98
CA LEU A 12 43.27 49.60 -50.64
C LEU A 12 42.02 48.72 -50.55
N VAL A 13 41.95 47.97 -49.45
CA VAL A 13 40.85 47.05 -49.05
C VAL A 13 40.96 45.62 -49.57
N ARG A 14 42.10 44.94 -49.37
CA ARG A 14 42.15 43.46 -49.38
C ARG A 14 43.03 42.82 -48.30
N PHE A 15 43.44 43.57 -47.28
CA PHE A 15 44.33 43.06 -46.22
C PHE A 15 43.70 42.94 -44.81
N PHE A 16 42.37 43.06 -44.66
CA PHE A 16 41.72 43.03 -43.34
C PHE A 16 40.47 42.13 -43.24
N LEU A 17 40.26 41.17 -44.14
CA LEU A 17 39.04 40.34 -44.15
C LEU A 17 39.26 38.84 -43.96
N THR A 18 40.46 38.40 -43.59
CA THR A 18 40.78 36.97 -43.35
C THR A 18 41.30 36.67 -41.95
N SER A 19 41.14 37.58 -40.98
CA SER A 19 41.52 37.32 -39.57
C SER A 19 40.45 37.70 -38.54
N GLY A 20 39.25 38.14 -38.97
CA GLY A 20 38.21 38.64 -38.06
C GLY A 20 37.00 37.73 -37.86
N LEU A 21 36.98 36.52 -38.47
CA LEU A 21 35.83 35.61 -38.41
C LEU A 21 36.16 34.23 -37.83
N LEU A 22 37.34 34.07 -37.20
CA LEU A 22 37.77 32.81 -36.57
C LEU A 22 37.96 32.91 -35.05
N THR A 23 37.48 33.99 -34.42
CA THR A 23 37.71 34.29 -32.99
C THR A 23 36.43 34.49 -32.18
N LEU A 24 35.27 34.10 -32.71
CA LEU A 24 33.97 34.21 -32.01
C LEU A 24 33.23 32.86 -31.83
N VAL A 25 33.88 31.73 -32.13
CA VAL A 25 33.30 30.37 -31.95
C VAL A 25 33.89 29.62 -30.74
N ALA A 26 34.73 30.24 -29.91
CA ALA A 26 35.54 29.52 -28.91
C ALA A 26 35.06 29.61 -27.44
N LEU A 27 33.84 30.06 -27.12
CA LEU A 27 33.38 30.13 -25.71
C LEU A 27 31.97 29.59 -25.43
N ALA A 28 31.28 29.02 -26.42
CA ALA A 28 30.10 28.20 -26.16
C ALA A 28 30.52 26.73 -25.98
N SER A 29 31.44 26.45 -25.04
CA SER A 29 31.50 25.11 -24.47
C SER A 29 30.20 24.93 -23.68
N CYS A 30 29.20 24.32 -24.29
CA CYS A 30 28.08 23.71 -23.57
C CYS A 30 28.70 22.65 -22.64
N ARG A 31 29.19 23.07 -21.47
CA ARG A 31 29.49 22.15 -20.38
C ARG A 31 28.15 21.52 -20.05
N ASP A 32 28.05 20.24 -20.36
CA ASP A 32 26.95 19.42 -19.88
C ASP A 32 26.87 19.63 -18.36
N PRO A 33 25.77 20.15 -17.80
CA PRO A 33 25.65 20.39 -16.37
C PRO A 33 25.90 19.11 -15.55
N ALA A 34 25.65 17.93 -16.15
CA ALA A 34 25.96 16.64 -15.52
C ALA A 34 27.47 16.35 -15.43
N ALA A 35 28.29 16.91 -16.31
CA ALA A 35 29.75 16.71 -16.30
C ALA A 35 30.50 17.65 -15.33
N ALA A 36 29.83 18.69 -14.82
CA ALA A 36 30.47 19.70 -13.98
C ALA A 36 30.72 19.25 -12.53
N ALA A 37 30.05 18.18 -12.07
CA ALA A 37 30.11 17.69 -10.70
C ALA A 37 31.15 16.57 -10.46
N GLY A 38 31.74 16.01 -11.53
CA GLY A 38 32.56 14.80 -11.47
C GLY A 38 31.70 13.53 -11.32
N THR A 39 32.33 12.40 -11.00
CA THR A 39 31.65 11.10 -10.80
C THR A 39 30.83 11.13 -9.51
N ALA A 40 29.49 11.21 -9.64
CA ALA A 40 28.58 11.36 -8.49
C ALA A 40 27.18 10.78 -8.75
N LEU A 41 26.41 10.57 -7.69
CA LEU A 41 24.98 10.32 -7.76
C LEU A 41 24.21 11.54 -7.25
N TYR A 42 23.23 12.01 -8.02
CA TYR A 42 22.24 12.99 -7.58
C TYR A 42 21.01 12.26 -7.07
N VAL A 43 20.89 12.15 -5.76
CA VAL A 43 19.86 11.34 -5.11
C VAL A 43 18.69 12.23 -4.72
N THR A 44 17.50 11.91 -5.23
CA THR A 44 16.22 12.51 -4.82
C THR A 44 15.49 11.52 -3.92
N THR A 45 15.01 11.96 -2.77
CA THR A 45 14.27 11.12 -1.82
C THR A 45 12.76 11.34 -1.93
N GLU A 46 11.99 10.27 -2.07
CA GLU A 46 10.53 10.31 -2.11
C GLU A 46 9.97 9.57 -0.88
N PHE A 47 9.05 10.18 -0.13
CA PHE A 47 8.45 9.56 1.05
C PHE A 47 7.10 10.19 1.42
N GLU A 48 6.32 9.50 2.25
CA GLU A 48 5.04 10.03 2.73
C GLU A 48 5.25 11.21 3.69
N PRO A 49 4.64 12.39 3.45
CA PRO A 49 4.78 13.55 4.34
C PRO A 49 4.33 13.28 5.78
N ALA A 50 3.43 12.31 5.99
CA ALA A 50 2.94 11.91 7.32
C ALA A 50 4.04 11.33 8.22
N LEU A 51 5.15 10.85 7.66
CA LEU A 51 6.29 10.32 8.42
C LEU A 51 6.99 11.40 9.25
N ASN A 52 6.88 12.68 8.85
CA ASN A 52 7.48 13.82 9.54
C ASN A 52 8.98 13.60 9.83
N LEU A 53 9.72 13.11 8.82
CA LEU A 53 11.16 12.88 8.93
C LEU A 53 11.89 14.21 9.19
N THR A 54 12.91 14.19 10.02
CA THR A 54 13.74 15.37 10.34
C THR A 54 15.19 15.21 9.88
N GLN A 55 15.64 13.98 9.65
CA GLN A 55 16.97 13.68 9.13
C GLN A 55 16.95 12.43 8.23
N LEU A 56 17.99 12.28 7.42
CA LEU A 56 18.32 11.12 6.63
C LEU A 56 19.66 10.57 7.10
N ARG A 57 19.80 9.26 7.19
CA ARG A 57 21.09 8.57 7.31
C ARG A 57 21.36 7.86 6.00
N VAL A 58 22.42 8.29 5.32
CA VAL A 58 22.78 7.83 3.98
C VAL A 58 24.01 6.96 4.07
N SER A 59 23.99 5.79 3.44
CA SER A 59 25.14 4.90 3.26
C SER A 59 25.07 4.25 1.88
N GLY A 60 26.12 3.53 1.48
CA GLY A 60 26.11 2.86 0.19
C GLY A 60 27.37 2.05 -0.06
N THR A 61 27.36 1.31 -1.16
CA THR A 61 28.47 0.49 -1.63
C THR A 61 28.58 0.59 -3.15
N VAL A 62 29.79 0.39 -3.68
CA VAL A 62 30.04 0.30 -5.12
C VAL A 62 30.72 -1.02 -5.43
N ALA A 63 30.26 -1.68 -6.49
CA ALA A 63 30.87 -2.90 -7.00
C ALA A 63 32.38 -2.69 -7.22
N GLY A 64 33.20 -3.56 -6.63
CA GLY A 64 34.65 -3.34 -6.49
C GLY A 64 35.11 -3.06 -5.05
N GLY A 65 34.17 -2.97 -4.10
CA GLY A 65 34.47 -2.90 -2.66
C GLY A 65 34.71 -1.51 -2.11
N MET A 66 34.29 -0.47 -2.85
CA MET A 66 34.28 0.90 -2.32
C MET A 66 33.02 1.10 -1.47
N ASP A 67 33.19 1.54 -0.23
CA ASP A 67 32.10 1.90 0.66
C ASP A 67 31.86 3.42 0.63
N VAL A 68 30.58 3.81 0.63
CA VAL A 68 30.17 5.20 0.81
C VAL A 68 30.00 5.44 2.33
N PRO A 69 30.74 6.40 2.93
CA PRO A 69 30.66 6.66 4.36
C PRO A 69 29.24 7.01 4.81
N THR A 70 28.86 6.50 5.98
CA THR A 70 27.56 6.83 6.56
C THR A 70 27.51 8.30 6.99
N THR A 71 26.54 9.06 6.47
CA THR A 71 26.41 10.50 6.71
C THR A 71 24.98 10.86 7.14
N MET A 72 24.83 11.84 8.03
CA MET A 72 23.54 12.38 8.49
C MET A 72 23.19 13.68 7.76
N LEU A 73 21.98 13.79 7.21
CA LEU A 73 21.52 14.94 6.43
C LEU A 73 20.11 15.40 6.84
N PRO A 74 19.88 16.68 7.18
CA PRO A 74 20.90 17.63 7.63
C PRO A 74 21.61 17.13 8.91
N GLU A 75 22.76 17.72 9.22
CA GLU A 75 23.53 17.37 10.44
C GLU A 75 22.71 17.62 11.73
N THR A 76 21.83 18.62 11.73
CA THR A 76 20.93 18.96 12.84
C THR A 76 19.46 18.80 12.47
N ALA A 77 18.65 18.23 13.36
CA ALA A 77 17.22 17.96 13.15
C ALA A 77 16.34 19.21 13.36
N GLU A 78 16.66 20.34 12.73
CA GLU A 78 16.01 21.63 12.99
C GLU A 78 14.66 21.80 12.28
N ARG A 79 14.40 21.02 11.23
CA ARG A 79 13.16 21.09 10.45
C ARG A 79 12.70 19.72 9.97
N ALA A 80 11.41 19.63 9.68
CA ALA A 80 10.88 18.51 8.90
C ALA A 80 11.40 18.57 7.46
N LEU A 81 11.78 17.41 6.94
CA LEU A 81 12.16 17.18 5.56
C LEU A 81 10.91 17.11 4.67
N GLN A 82 11.08 17.52 3.43
CA GLN A 82 10.06 17.44 2.40
C GLN A 82 10.39 16.30 1.43
N SER A 83 9.35 15.60 0.96
CA SER A 83 9.51 14.67 -0.15
C SER A 83 9.97 15.42 -1.40
N GLY A 84 10.95 14.85 -2.10
CA GLY A 84 11.63 15.45 -3.24
C GLY A 84 12.94 16.16 -2.89
N GLU A 85 13.36 16.17 -1.62
CA GLU A 85 14.68 16.69 -1.24
C GLU A 85 15.81 15.86 -1.83
N SER A 86 16.86 16.56 -2.26
CA SER A 86 17.99 15.97 -2.98
C SER A 86 19.33 16.24 -2.31
N PHE A 87 20.26 15.32 -2.52
CA PHE A 87 21.65 15.43 -2.10
C PHE A 87 22.59 14.73 -3.09
N ARG A 88 23.89 14.94 -2.93
CA ARG A 88 24.93 14.36 -3.80
C ARG A 88 25.75 13.34 -3.04
N VAL A 89 25.99 12.20 -3.67
CA VAL A 89 26.96 11.19 -3.22
C VAL A 89 28.16 11.22 -4.16
N LEU A 90 29.32 11.63 -3.65
CA LEU A 90 30.54 11.76 -4.45
C LEU A 90 31.26 10.40 -4.55
N LEU A 91 31.60 9.98 -5.76
CA LEU A 91 32.15 8.65 -6.09
C LEU A 91 33.49 8.77 -6.85
N HIS A 92 34.41 9.60 -6.37
CA HIS A 92 35.62 10.02 -7.09
C HIS A 92 36.49 8.89 -7.65
N ASP A 93 36.56 7.73 -6.99
CA ASP A 93 37.41 6.61 -7.41
C ASP A 93 36.62 5.41 -7.96
N ALA A 94 35.30 5.58 -8.21
CA ALA A 94 34.47 4.50 -8.71
C ALA A 94 34.71 4.26 -10.21
N ALA A 95 34.87 3.00 -10.60
CA ALA A 95 35.09 2.64 -11.99
C ALA A 95 33.85 2.94 -12.85
N ASP A 96 34.07 3.40 -14.09
CA ASP A 96 33.01 3.54 -15.09
C ASP A 96 32.27 2.21 -15.29
N GLY A 97 30.94 2.25 -15.27
CA GLY A 97 30.10 1.07 -15.41
C GLY A 97 29.91 0.24 -14.12
N ALA A 98 30.56 0.60 -13.00
CA ALA A 98 30.33 -0.08 -11.72
C ALA A 98 28.89 0.12 -11.23
N GLN A 99 28.33 -0.89 -10.56
CA GLN A 99 27.02 -0.76 -9.91
C GLN A 99 27.20 -0.14 -8.52
N ALA A 100 26.59 1.00 -8.27
CA ALA A 100 26.51 1.64 -6.97
C ALA A 100 25.13 1.40 -6.35
N THR A 101 25.10 1.08 -5.07
CA THR A 101 23.90 0.93 -4.25
C THR A 101 23.90 2.01 -3.19
N VAL A 102 22.83 2.80 -3.12
CA VAL A 102 22.63 3.82 -2.08
C VAL A 102 21.47 3.40 -1.21
N ARG A 103 21.72 3.35 0.10
CA ARG A 103 20.72 3.13 1.13
C ARG A 103 20.47 4.43 1.87
N VAL A 104 19.20 4.74 2.10
CA VAL A 104 18.75 5.91 2.84
C VAL A 104 17.78 5.48 3.91
N GLU A 105 18.00 5.96 5.12
CA GLU A 105 17.10 5.76 6.25
C GLU A 105 16.54 7.12 6.65
N GLY A 106 15.22 7.23 6.74
CA GLY A 106 14.53 8.41 7.24
C GLY A 106 14.38 8.35 8.75
N LEU A 107 14.79 9.41 9.44
CA LEU A 107 14.79 9.50 10.90
C LEU A 107 13.90 10.63 11.41
N ARG A 108 13.32 10.40 12.59
CA ARG A 108 12.66 11.42 13.43
C ARG A 108 13.09 11.21 14.87
N ASP A 109 13.56 12.26 15.52
CA ASP A 109 14.06 12.21 16.91
C ASP A 109 15.12 11.10 17.13
N GLY A 110 15.95 10.83 16.11
CA GLY A 110 16.97 9.79 16.12
C GLY A 110 16.47 8.35 15.87
N ALA A 111 15.16 8.13 15.77
CA ALA A 111 14.57 6.84 15.43
C ALA A 111 14.40 6.69 13.91
N VAL A 112 14.73 5.52 13.36
CA VAL A 112 14.48 5.20 11.95
C VAL A 112 12.99 4.87 11.76
N LEU A 113 12.34 5.61 10.87
CA LEU A 113 10.92 5.44 10.57
C LEU A 113 10.65 4.96 9.15
N ALA A 114 11.62 5.11 8.25
CA ALA A 114 11.51 4.65 6.87
C ALA A 114 12.88 4.28 6.32
N THR A 115 12.92 3.37 5.36
CA THR A 115 14.14 2.97 4.66
C THR A 115 13.89 2.83 3.17
N GLY A 116 14.92 3.03 2.37
CA GLY A 116 14.87 2.84 0.93
C GLY A 116 16.26 2.57 0.37
N GLU A 117 16.28 1.87 -0.77
CA GLU A 117 17.51 1.56 -1.49
C GLU A 117 17.28 1.79 -2.98
N ALA A 118 18.31 2.26 -3.67
CA ALA A 118 18.33 2.31 -5.13
C ALA A 118 19.72 1.94 -5.66
N THR A 119 19.74 1.38 -6.86
CA THR A 119 20.99 1.06 -7.57
C THR A 119 21.11 1.89 -8.84
N ALA A 120 22.35 2.25 -9.19
CA ALA A 120 22.66 2.99 -10.40
C ALA A 120 23.99 2.54 -10.98
N THR A 121 24.12 2.63 -12.30
CA THR A 121 25.40 2.43 -12.99
C THR A 121 26.20 3.72 -12.93
N VAL A 122 27.38 3.67 -12.34
CA VAL A 122 28.32 4.78 -12.26
C VAL A 122 28.78 5.17 -13.66
N ARG A 123 28.90 6.48 -13.91
CA ARG A 123 29.45 7.04 -15.14
C ARG A 123 30.62 7.96 -14.80
N ASP A 124 31.80 7.63 -15.30
CA ASP A 124 33.01 8.41 -15.00
C ASP A 124 32.90 9.85 -15.52
N GLY A 125 33.13 10.81 -14.63
CA GLY A 125 33.02 12.24 -14.91
C GLY A 125 31.60 12.79 -15.02
N TYR A 126 30.55 12.00 -14.71
CA TYR A 126 29.16 12.43 -14.76
C TYR A 126 28.40 12.22 -13.44
N GLU A 127 27.44 13.10 -13.22
CA GLU A 127 26.39 12.93 -12.22
C GLU A 127 25.26 12.05 -12.78
N VAL A 128 24.87 11.01 -12.03
CA VAL A 128 23.78 10.10 -12.37
C VAL A 128 22.61 10.33 -11.44
N GLU A 129 21.42 10.61 -11.98
CA GLU A 129 20.20 10.79 -11.19
C GLU A 129 19.68 9.46 -10.65
N VAL A 130 19.33 9.46 -9.36
CA VAL A 130 18.79 8.31 -8.64
C VAL A 130 17.63 8.76 -7.78
N THR A 131 16.51 8.05 -7.84
CA THR A 131 15.39 8.28 -6.93
C THR A 131 15.32 7.16 -5.90
N VAL A 132 15.40 7.52 -4.62
CA VAL A 132 15.23 6.58 -3.51
C VAL A 132 13.87 6.81 -2.88
N ARG A 133 13.01 5.79 -2.96
CA ARG A 133 11.71 5.79 -2.28
C ARG A 133 11.88 5.22 -0.88
N LEU A 134 11.56 6.01 0.14
CA LEU A 134 11.56 5.54 1.51
C LEU A 134 10.16 5.04 1.85
N SER A 135 10.08 3.79 2.32
CA SER A 135 8.87 3.26 2.92
C SER A 135 9.13 2.93 4.39
N SER A 136 8.07 2.98 5.21
CA SER A 136 8.11 2.53 6.60
C SER A 136 8.22 1.00 6.73
N ASP A 137 8.29 0.28 5.61
CA ASP A 137 8.46 -1.16 5.61
C ASP A 137 9.89 -1.48 6.09
N PRO A 138 10.07 -2.41 7.03
CA PRO A 138 11.40 -2.91 7.31
C PRO A 138 11.95 -3.59 6.05
N LEU A 139 13.09 -3.11 5.54
CA LEU A 139 13.91 -3.87 4.59
C LEU A 139 14.07 -5.30 5.14
N PRO A 140 13.83 -6.35 4.32
CA PRO A 140 14.23 -7.70 4.67
C PRO A 140 15.70 -7.64 5.04
N ASP A 141 16.04 -8.00 6.27
CA ASP A 141 17.43 -8.09 6.67
C ASP A 141 18.12 -9.06 5.71
N GLY A 142 19.07 -8.55 4.94
CA GLY A 142 19.86 -9.33 3.97
C GLY A 142 20.77 -10.39 4.63
N GLY A 143 20.35 -10.96 5.76
CA GLY A 143 20.97 -12.10 6.39
C GLY A 143 20.80 -13.33 5.51
N THR A 144 21.93 -13.97 5.18
CA THR A 144 21.91 -15.39 4.81
C THR A 144 21.21 -16.14 5.93
N GLY A 145 20.12 -16.85 5.63
CA GLY A 145 19.30 -17.54 6.62
C GLY A 145 20.14 -18.40 7.56
N ASP A 146 20.44 -17.85 8.73
CA ASP A 146 20.74 -18.66 9.89
C ASP A 146 19.40 -19.26 10.32
N GLY A 147 19.40 -20.53 10.72
CA GLY A 147 18.19 -21.29 11.05
C GLY A 147 17.45 -20.79 12.30
N GLY A 148 17.57 -19.52 12.65
CA GLY A 148 16.74 -18.81 13.60
C GLY A 148 15.46 -18.32 12.93
N THR A 149 14.37 -18.31 13.67
CA THR A 149 13.09 -17.77 13.21
C THR A 149 13.25 -16.29 12.85
N PRO A 150 12.83 -15.82 11.65
CA PRO A 150 12.64 -14.39 11.42
C PRO A 150 11.59 -13.90 12.42
N ASP A 151 12.01 -13.06 13.36
CA ASP A 151 11.12 -12.43 14.30
C ASP A 151 10.22 -11.48 13.49
N ALA A 152 8.98 -11.90 13.25
CA ALA A 152 7.95 -11.07 12.66
C ALA A 152 7.77 -9.84 13.58
N GLY A 153 8.43 -8.73 13.22
CA GLY A 153 8.31 -7.47 13.93
C GLY A 153 6.84 -7.00 13.98
N PRO A 154 6.45 -6.22 15.00
CA PRO A 154 5.06 -5.92 15.32
C PRO A 154 4.42 -4.84 14.42
N GLY A 155 4.71 -4.80 13.12
CA GLY A 155 4.29 -3.69 12.24
C GLY A 155 4.03 -4.06 10.78
N THR A 156 2.79 -4.46 10.49
CA THR A 156 1.94 -3.93 9.39
C THR A 156 2.50 -3.80 7.96
N PHE A 157 2.51 -4.92 7.22
CA PHE A 157 1.88 -5.08 5.88
C PHE A 157 2.08 -6.55 5.47
N CYS A 158 1.00 -7.35 5.46
CA CYS A 158 1.15 -8.80 5.38
C CYS A 158 1.41 -9.32 3.96
N LEU A 159 2.63 -9.15 3.48
CA LEU A 159 3.16 -9.95 2.39
C LEU A 159 3.99 -11.08 3.00
N GLY A 160 3.49 -12.31 2.96
CA GLY A 160 4.28 -13.49 3.33
C GLY A 160 4.05 -14.08 4.73
N CYS A 161 2.82 -14.10 5.25
CA CYS A 161 2.52 -14.89 6.44
C CYS A 161 2.79 -16.39 6.15
N ARG A 162 3.94 -16.90 6.60
CA ARG A 162 4.47 -18.25 6.29
C ARG A 162 3.42 -19.35 6.52
N ASP A 163 2.72 -19.29 7.65
CA ASP A 163 1.73 -20.29 8.06
C ASP A 163 0.39 -19.66 8.45
N GLY A 164 0.00 -18.56 7.78
CA GLY A 164 -1.10 -17.73 8.24
C GLY A 164 -1.79 -16.88 7.18
N CYS A 165 -2.50 -15.86 7.65
CA CYS A 165 -3.18 -14.86 6.85
C CYS A 165 -3.05 -13.48 7.51
N CYS A 166 -3.33 -12.44 6.72
CA CYS A 166 -3.29 -11.08 7.21
C CYS A 166 -4.58 -10.65 7.88
N ARG A 167 -4.56 -10.42 9.19
CA ARG A 167 -5.72 -9.88 9.90
C ARG A 167 -5.35 -8.58 10.59
N ASP A 168 -6.04 -7.50 10.21
CA ASP A 168 -5.84 -6.18 10.79
C ASP A 168 -4.38 -5.69 10.73
N GLY A 169 -3.67 -6.10 9.66
CA GLY A 169 -2.25 -5.79 9.46
C GLY A 169 -1.26 -6.65 10.25
N VAL A 170 -1.73 -7.69 10.93
CA VAL A 170 -0.90 -8.64 11.70
C VAL A 170 -1.04 -10.03 11.11
N CYS A 171 0.07 -10.77 10.98
CA CYS A 171 0.00 -12.18 10.61
C CYS A 171 -0.65 -12.97 11.74
N ALA A 172 -1.75 -13.65 11.43
CA ALA A 172 -2.42 -14.55 12.34
C ALA A 172 -2.17 -16.01 11.92
N ASP A 173 -2.01 -16.90 12.90
CA ASP A 173 -1.84 -18.33 12.66
C ASP A 173 -3.01 -18.92 11.87
N ARG A 174 -2.72 -19.85 10.95
CA ARG A 174 -3.73 -20.57 10.18
C ARG A 174 -4.53 -21.50 11.09
N THR A 175 -5.70 -21.03 11.49
CA THR A 175 -6.78 -21.90 11.97
C THR A 175 -7.84 -22.03 10.88
N ALA A 176 -8.67 -23.08 10.96
CA ALA A 176 -9.81 -23.27 10.07
C ALA A 176 -10.82 -22.10 10.09
N ARG A 177 -10.72 -21.17 11.04
CA ARG A 177 -11.63 -20.02 11.21
C ARG A 177 -10.95 -18.67 11.00
N THR A 178 -9.63 -18.62 11.06
CA THR A 178 -8.87 -17.36 10.93
C THR A 178 -8.45 -17.13 9.49
N CYS A 179 -8.01 -18.19 8.81
CA CYS A 179 -7.34 -18.09 7.52
C CYS A 179 -7.91 -19.07 6.51
N GLY A 180 -8.27 -18.55 5.34
CA GLY A 180 -8.73 -19.31 4.20
C GLY A 180 -7.58 -19.94 3.41
N VAL A 181 -7.95 -20.76 2.43
CA VAL A 181 -6.98 -21.28 1.45
C VAL A 181 -6.39 -20.11 0.66
N GLY A 182 -5.06 -20.01 0.60
CA GLY A 182 -4.35 -18.93 -0.09
C GLY A 182 -4.02 -17.71 0.76
N GLY A 183 -4.17 -17.78 2.09
CA GLY A 183 -3.73 -16.72 3.00
C GLY A 183 -4.68 -15.53 3.12
N VAL A 184 -5.90 -15.64 2.57
CA VAL A 184 -6.98 -14.67 2.75
C VAL A 184 -7.52 -14.79 4.18
N ALA A 185 -7.54 -13.69 4.94
CA ALA A 185 -8.15 -13.69 6.26
C ALA A 185 -9.66 -13.71 6.16
N CYS A 186 -10.29 -14.44 7.08
CA CYS A 186 -11.74 -14.38 7.24
C CYS A 186 -12.15 -13.18 8.06
N SER A 187 -13.09 -12.40 7.53
CA SER A 187 -13.81 -11.41 8.34
C SER A 187 -14.93 -12.11 9.12
N ASP A 188 -14.98 -11.85 10.43
CA ASP A 188 -16.13 -12.15 11.29
C ASP A 188 -16.55 -13.63 11.46
N CYS A 189 -15.62 -14.57 11.36
CA CYS A 189 -15.87 -15.96 11.77
C CYS A 189 -15.90 -16.06 13.30
N THR A 190 -17.00 -15.64 13.91
CA THR A 190 -17.24 -15.88 15.34
C THR A 190 -17.08 -17.37 15.63
N GLU A 191 -16.41 -17.71 16.74
CA GLU A 191 -15.98 -19.09 17.07
C GLU A 191 -17.10 -20.13 17.06
N GLN A 192 -18.35 -19.67 17.11
CA GLN A 192 -19.50 -20.52 17.18
C GLN A 192 -20.17 -20.71 15.83
N LYS A 193 -20.16 -19.77 14.88
CA LYS A 193 -21.05 -19.82 13.69
C LYS A 193 -20.42 -20.37 12.42
N ALA A 194 -19.14 -20.71 12.44
CA ALA A 194 -18.41 -21.26 11.32
C ALA A 194 -17.36 -22.26 11.79
N ASP A 195 -17.11 -23.29 10.99
CA ASP A 195 -16.02 -24.25 11.19
C ASP A 195 -14.94 -24.16 10.11
N THR A 196 -15.20 -23.38 9.05
CA THR A 196 -14.36 -23.28 7.87
C THR A 196 -14.27 -21.84 7.36
N CYS A 197 -13.09 -21.46 6.87
CA CYS A 197 -12.83 -20.24 6.13
C CYS A 197 -12.55 -20.60 4.67
N THR A 198 -13.35 -20.08 3.73
CA THR A 198 -13.22 -20.41 2.31
C THR A 198 -11.99 -19.73 1.69
N ALA A 199 -11.61 -20.15 0.47
CA ALA A 199 -10.55 -19.50 -0.29
C ALA A 199 -10.83 -18.02 -0.60
N GLN A 200 -12.10 -17.61 -0.55
CA GLN A 200 -12.55 -16.24 -0.78
C GLN A 200 -12.59 -15.40 0.51
N GLY A 201 -12.15 -15.94 1.65
CA GLY A 201 -12.21 -15.26 2.95
C GLY A 201 -13.62 -15.19 3.54
N THR A 202 -14.54 -16.05 3.11
CA THR A 202 -15.90 -16.11 3.67
C THR A 202 -16.02 -17.22 4.70
N CYS A 203 -16.78 -16.96 5.76
CA CYS A 203 -17.08 -17.95 6.79
C CYS A 203 -18.10 -18.98 6.30
N ALA A 204 -17.81 -20.26 6.56
CA ALA A 204 -18.62 -21.39 6.17
C ALA A 204 -18.86 -22.34 7.34
N CYS A 205 -19.98 -23.07 7.26
CA CYS A 205 -20.29 -24.18 8.15
C CYS A 205 -20.45 -25.43 7.29
N GLY A 206 -19.46 -26.31 7.32
CA GLY A 206 -19.35 -27.43 6.38
C GLY A 206 -19.25 -26.94 4.94
N ASN A 207 -20.12 -27.46 4.07
CA ASN A 207 -20.19 -27.04 2.65
C ASN A 207 -21.12 -25.84 2.42
N GLY A 208 -21.76 -25.32 3.47
CA GLY A 208 -22.71 -24.22 3.40
C GLY A 208 -22.14 -22.89 3.90
N PRO A 209 -22.89 -21.80 3.74
CA PRO A 209 -22.53 -20.51 4.34
C PRO A 209 -22.49 -20.60 5.87
N ALA A 210 -21.83 -19.64 6.52
CA ALA A 210 -21.86 -19.51 7.98
C ALA A 210 -23.29 -19.43 8.53
N CYS A 211 -23.45 -19.86 9.78
CA CYS A 211 -24.73 -19.92 10.42
C CYS A 211 -25.34 -18.53 10.65
N GLY A 212 -26.55 -18.34 10.16
CA GLY A 212 -27.32 -17.10 10.34
C GLY A 212 -27.86 -16.92 11.74
N LYS A 213 -28.87 -16.06 11.89
CA LYS A 213 -29.58 -15.83 13.17
C LYS A 213 -30.42 -17.02 13.63
N ASN A 214 -30.74 -17.96 12.74
CA ASN A 214 -31.51 -19.16 13.03
C ASN A 214 -30.71 -20.26 13.76
N ALA A 215 -29.43 -20.02 14.08
CA ALA A 215 -28.58 -20.97 14.79
C ALA A 215 -27.64 -20.25 15.76
N SER A 216 -27.28 -20.95 16.85
CA SER A 216 -26.33 -20.48 17.85
C SER A 216 -24.92 -20.95 17.54
N LEU A 217 -24.76 -22.12 16.89
CA LEU A 217 -23.43 -22.66 16.59
C LEU A 217 -23.40 -23.56 15.33
N CYS A 218 -22.21 -23.77 14.79
CA CYS A 218 -21.83 -24.69 13.74
C CYS A 218 -21.12 -25.88 14.41
N PHE A 219 -21.62 -27.09 14.20
CA PHE A 219 -21.02 -28.30 14.75
C PHE A 219 -21.11 -29.43 13.73
N GLY A 220 -19.96 -30.00 13.38
CA GLY A 220 -19.87 -31.05 12.35
C GLY A 220 -20.39 -30.61 10.98
N GLY A 221 -20.15 -29.36 10.58
CA GLY A 221 -20.63 -28.81 9.32
C GLY A 221 -22.13 -28.50 9.27
N GLN A 222 -22.81 -28.47 10.42
CA GLN A 222 -24.25 -28.19 10.50
C GLN A 222 -24.55 -27.05 11.48
N CYS A 223 -25.43 -26.14 11.05
CA CYS A 223 -25.96 -25.10 11.91
C CYS A 223 -26.98 -25.67 12.90
N ARG A 224 -26.79 -25.35 14.19
CA ARG A 224 -27.56 -25.88 15.30
C ARG A 224 -28.05 -24.75 16.22
N CYS A 225 -29.24 -24.94 16.78
CA CYS A 225 -29.78 -24.10 17.85
C CYS A 225 -29.86 -24.90 19.15
N GLY A 226 -29.00 -24.58 20.11
CA GLY A 226 -28.85 -25.38 21.33
C GLY A 226 -28.44 -26.82 21.01
N LEU A 227 -29.23 -27.80 21.46
CA LEU A 227 -29.03 -29.22 21.12
C LEU A 227 -29.79 -29.66 19.86
N GLY A 228 -30.59 -28.78 19.23
CA GLY A 228 -31.37 -29.08 18.04
C GLY A 228 -30.68 -28.72 16.72
N ASN A 229 -31.39 -28.93 15.62
CA ASN A 229 -31.04 -28.40 14.30
C ASN A 229 -31.23 -26.86 14.28
N ALA A 230 -30.75 -26.20 13.23
CA ALA A 230 -31.07 -24.81 12.97
C ALA A 230 -32.59 -24.60 12.94
N CYS A 231 -33.02 -23.41 13.36
CA CYS A 231 -34.42 -23.05 13.36
C CYS A 231 -34.96 -22.94 11.94
N GLY A 232 -36.23 -23.31 11.78
CA GLY A 232 -36.94 -23.20 10.51
C GLY A 232 -37.07 -21.75 10.03
N PRO A 233 -37.56 -21.53 8.79
CA PRO A 233 -37.74 -20.21 8.22
C PRO A 233 -38.51 -19.26 9.15
N GLY A 234 -37.98 -18.05 9.34
CA GLY A 234 -38.61 -17.02 10.17
C GLY A 234 -38.40 -17.13 11.69
N LEU A 235 -37.60 -18.11 12.14
CA LEU A 235 -37.24 -18.28 13.54
C LEU A 235 -35.76 -17.96 13.76
N ALA A 236 -35.45 -17.24 14.82
CA ALA A 236 -34.09 -17.05 15.33
C ALA A 236 -33.80 -18.00 16.48
N CYS A 237 -32.52 -18.31 16.67
CA CYS A 237 -32.05 -19.05 17.83
C CYS A 237 -31.75 -18.09 18.97
N VAL A 238 -32.61 -18.07 19.99
CA VAL A 238 -32.46 -17.22 21.16
C VAL A 238 -32.31 -18.11 22.39
N SER A 239 -31.15 -18.04 23.04
CA SER A 239 -30.81 -18.87 24.22
C SER A 239 -30.99 -20.39 23.98
N GLY A 240 -30.64 -20.86 22.78
CA GLY A 240 -30.75 -22.28 22.41
C GLY A 240 -32.16 -22.76 22.08
N GLN A 241 -33.13 -21.84 21.95
CA GLN A 241 -34.50 -22.15 21.55
C GLN A 241 -34.88 -21.39 20.28
N CYS A 242 -35.65 -22.04 19.41
CA CYS A 242 -36.20 -21.40 18.22
C CYS A 242 -37.37 -20.49 18.62
N ARG A 243 -37.13 -19.19 18.49
CA ARG A 243 -38.12 -18.16 18.75
C ARG A 243 -38.36 -17.34 17.51
N CYS A 244 -39.60 -16.95 17.29
CA CYS A 244 -39.87 -16.04 16.19
C CYS A 244 -39.20 -14.69 16.48
N ASP A 245 -38.46 -14.21 15.48
CA ASP A 245 -37.75 -12.93 15.54
C ASP A 245 -38.11 -12.14 14.28
N PRO A 246 -38.64 -10.91 14.43
CA PRO A 246 -39.03 -10.08 13.29
C PRO A 246 -37.91 -9.75 12.31
N SER A 247 -36.64 -9.82 12.73
CA SER A 247 -35.49 -9.61 11.86
C SER A 247 -35.15 -10.81 10.97
N THR A 248 -35.77 -11.97 11.22
CA THR A 248 -35.62 -13.20 10.42
C THR A 248 -36.91 -13.63 9.76
N CYS A 249 -38.04 -13.13 10.23
CA CYS A 249 -39.37 -13.43 9.70
C CYS A 249 -39.73 -12.44 8.58
N ALA A 250 -40.06 -12.95 7.38
CA ALA A 250 -40.53 -12.13 6.27
C ALA A 250 -41.92 -11.51 6.49
N GLY A 251 -42.66 -12.01 7.49
CA GLY A 251 -43.93 -11.44 7.96
C GLY A 251 -43.86 -11.10 9.45
N CYS A 252 -44.77 -11.63 10.25
CA CYS A 252 -44.88 -11.31 11.67
C CYS A 252 -44.84 -12.53 12.58
N CYS A 253 -44.47 -12.27 13.82
CA CYS A 253 -44.40 -13.27 14.86
C CYS A 253 -45.73 -13.38 15.61
N MET A 254 -46.44 -14.48 15.39
CA MET A 254 -47.69 -14.81 16.08
C MET A 254 -47.53 -16.15 16.81
N ASN A 255 -47.76 -16.16 18.14
CA ASN A 255 -47.64 -17.37 18.97
C ASN A 255 -46.33 -18.16 18.74
N ASN A 256 -45.21 -17.44 18.60
CA ASN A 256 -43.88 -18.00 18.30
C ASN A 256 -43.74 -18.68 16.93
N ALA A 257 -44.68 -18.47 16.01
CA ALA A 257 -44.59 -18.87 14.61
C ALA A 257 -44.41 -17.64 13.71
N CYS A 258 -43.55 -17.75 12.70
CA CYS A 258 -43.46 -16.75 11.65
C CYS A 258 -44.60 -16.98 10.65
N VAL A 259 -45.54 -16.05 10.60
CA VAL A 259 -46.59 -16.04 9.58
C VAL A 259 -46.22 -15.02 8.51
N ILE A 260 -46.38 -15.36 7.24
CA ILE A 260 -45.96 -14.50 6.11
C ILE A 260 -46.81 -13.22 6.05
N GLY A 261 -48.07 -13.30 6.50
CA GLY A 261 -48.99 -12.17 6.46
C GLY A 261 -49.39 -11.83 5.03
N THR A 262 -50.14 -12.72 4.39
CA THR A 262 -50.66 -12.45 3.04
C THR A 262 -51.81 -11.45 3.06
N ASP A 263 -52.47 -11.29 4.21
CA ASP A 263 -53.50 -10.27 4.42
C ASP A 263 -52.97 -9.04 5.15
N LYS A 264 -53.42 -7.85 4.72
CA LYS A 264 -53.08 -6.52 5.27
C LYS A 264 -53.35 -6.34 6.77
N ASN A 265 -54.07 -7.28 7.38
CA ASN A 265 -54.48 -7.28 8.77
C ASN A 265 -53.80 -8.38 9.60
N GLU A 266 -52.92 -9.19 9.01
CA GLU A 266 -52.22 -10.27 9.70
C GLU A 266 -50.92 -9.77 10.34
N CYS A 267 -50.14 -8.95 9.61
CA CYS A 267 -48.83 -8.49 10.06
C CYS A 267 -48.69 -6.98 10.07
N GLY A 268 -48.23 -6.45 11.22
CA GLY A 268 -47.91 -5.05 11.43
C GLY A 268 -46.48 -4.70 11.01
N LYS A 269 -46.09 -3.43 11.16
CA LYS A 269 -44.73 -2.99 10.84
C LYS A 269 -43.69 -3.68 11.75
N SER A 270 -42.51 -3.96 11.20
CA SER A 270 -41.39 -4.61 11.91
C SER A 270 -41.75 -5.98 12.50
N GLY A 271 -42.60 -6.75 11.80
CA GLY A 271 -42.96 -8.13 12.13
C GLY A 271 -43.72 -8.34 13.44
N GLN A 272 -44.36 -7.30 13.98
CA GLN A 272 -45.30 -7.42 15.10
C GLN A 272 -46.66 -7.95 14.61
N ALA A 273 -47.38 -8.69 15.46
CA ALA A 273 -48.74 -9.09 15.15
C ALA A 273 -49.64 -7.85 15.01
N CYS A 274 -50.37 -7.70 13.91
CA CYS A 274 -51.31 -6.57 13.78
C CYS A 274 -52.57 -6.86 14.62
N LYS A 275 -53.08 -5.85 15.33
CA LYS A 275 -54.43 -5.92 15.89
C LYS A 275 -55.38 -5.92 14.70
N LYS A 276 -56.38 -6.81 14.64
CA LYS A 276 -57.31 -6.90 13.49
C LYS A 276 -57.96 -5.52 13.23
N CYS A 277 -57.46 -4.77 12.26
CA CYS A 277 -57.93 -3.42 11.94
C CYS A 277 -59.02 -3.49 10.85
N ASP A 278 -60.09 -2.71 11.00
CA ASP A 278 -61.20 -2.72 10.05
C ASP A 278 -60.83 -2.12 8.68
N LYS A 279 -59.86 -1.20 8.60
CA LYS A 279 -59.40 -0.64 7.32
C LYS A 279 -57.90 -0.78 7.06
N LYS A 280 -57.02 -0.29 7.95
CA LYS A 280 -55.56 -0.31 7.73
C LYS A 280 -54.76 -0.35 9.04
N CYS A 281 -53.63 -1.08 9.04
CA CYS A 281 -52.62 -1.06 10.09
C CYS A 281 -51.62 0.07 9.80
N ASN A 282 -51.45 1.02 10.73
CA ASN A 282 -50.53 2.14 10.57
C ASN A 282 -49.07 1.73 10.86
N PRO A 283 -48.08 2.52 10.38
CA PRO A 283 -46.66 2.26 10.63
C PRO A 283 -46.24 2.26 12.11
N ASP A 284 -47.09 2.70 13.02
CA ASP A 284 -46.86 2.72 14.48
C ASP A 284 -47.60 1.58 15.22
N GLY A 285 -48.30 0.70 14.50
CA GLY A 285 -49.08 -0.40 15.07
C GLY A 285 -50.49 -0.02 15.51
N SER A 286 -50.92 1.22 15.27
CA SER A 286 -52.32 1.65 15.48
C SER A 286 -53.24 1.19 14.34
N CYS A 287 -54.54 1.09 14.62
CA CYS A 287 -55.57 0.79 13.62
C CYS A 287 -56.28 2.05 13.16
N ASP A 288 -56.53 2.14 11.86
CA ASP A 288 -57.38 3.13 11.18
C ASP A 288 -58.65 2.46 10.62
#